data_AF-I6B3G3-F1
#
_entry.id   AF-I6B3G3-F1
#
_cell.length_a   1.000
_cell.length_b   1.000
_cell.length_c   1.000
_cell.angle_alpha   90.00
_cell.angle_beta   90.00
_cell.angle_gamma   90.00
#
_symmetry.space_group_name_H-M   'P 1'
#
loop_
_entity.id
_entity.type
_entity.pdbx_description
1 polymer ?
#
loop_
_entity_poly.entity_id
_entity_poly.type
_entity_poly.pdbx_seq_one_letter_code
_entity_poly.pdbx_strand_id
1 'polypeptide(L)'
;MIEARRQQLLHRIVNAWDRVFDPATGCLPSPRTAGKSRCPETLSLHYALALLETSETSRRGRAESVIARVLDRQVHAALIAPLALMGLLLIWHRHRRRLMPDLQRRIKDRLLHDGAACVPLPTPARMDEAVIIAWIQIAAAELGDDCERLESAVHQCMELRTVIFPGATPGGEEREAGGGDESGMALAGLHAMAAHIRHPGVLRLVARLRETLWEYVAGRLGAGLESAAGDSVVLAVLFERTLQVEVPEFLPEADPVGLLHALIVDPGLLIPA
;
A
#
# COMPACT_ATOMS: atom_id res chain seq x y z
N MET A 1 14.25 7.30 10.68
CA MET A 1 13.41 8.52 10.78
C MET A 1 12.86 8.70 12.20
N ILE A 2 12.91 9.93 12.73
CA ILE A 2 12.26 10.30 14.00
C ILE A 2 10.75 10.55 13.81
N GLU A 3 9.92 10.25 14.81
CA GLU A 3 8.46 10.38 14.73
C GLU A 3 8.00 11.81 14.37
N ALA A 4 8.72 12.85 14.83
CA ALA A 4 8.43 14.23 14.47
C ALA A 4 8.47 14.47 12.94
N ARG A 5 9.47 13.89 12.26
CA ARG A 5 9.62 14.00 10.80
C ARG A 5 8.54 13.20 10.06
N ARG A 6 8.15 12.03 10.57
CA ARG A 6 7.00 11.27 10.05
C ARG A 6 5.73 12.11 10.09
N GLN A 7 5.43 12.74 11.23
CA GLN A 7 4.26 13.58 11.40
C GLN A 7 4.29 14.82 10.51
N GLN A 8 5.46 15.46 10.37
CA GLN A 8 5.62 16.58 9.42
C GLN A 8 5.26 16.19 7.99
N LEU A 9 5.76 15.04 7.49
CA LEU A 9 5.45 14.55 6.15
C LEU A 9 3.96 14.17 6.01
N LEU A 10 3.37 13.52 7.02
CA LEU A 10 1.94 13.23 7.04
C LEU A 10 1.09 14.51 6.97
N HIS A 11 1.43 15.54 7.74
CA HIS A 11 0.73 16.82 7.67
C HIS A 11 0.86 17.48 6.31
N ARG A 12 2.03 17.39 5.64
CA ARG A 12 2.19 17.91 4.28
C ARG A 12 1.28 17.18 3.28
N ILE A 13 1.20 15.85 3.34
CA ILE A 13 0.28 15.04 2.50
C ILE A 13 -1.17 15.48 2.72
N VAL A 14 -1.60 15.58 3.99
CA VAL A 14 -2.97 15.95 4.31
C VAL A 14 -3.27 17.39 3.87
N ASN A 15 -2.35 18.33 4.08
CA ASN A 15 -2.52 19.71 3.62
C ASN A 15 -2.61 19.82 2.09
N ALA A 16 -1.87 18.99 1.35
CA ALA A 16 -1.97 18.95 -0.11
C ALA A 16 -3.35 18.45 -0.56
N TRP A 17 -3.89 17.41 0.08
CA TRP A 17 -5.22 16.90 -0.22
C TRP A 17 -6.35 17.83 0.27
N ASP A 18 -6.19 18.51 1.41
CA ASP A 18 -7.15 19.49 1.92
C ASP A 18 -7.37 20.64 0.93
N ARG A 19 -6.34 21.05 0.17
CA ARG A 19 -6.44 22.12 -0.84
C ARG A 19 -7.31 21.76 -2.04
N VAL A 20 -7.42 20.47 -2.35
CA VAL A 20 -8.17 19.99 -3.53
C VAL A 20 -9.40 19.17 -3.17
N PHE A 21 -9.64 18.92 -1.89
CA PHE A 21 -10.82 18.24 -1.39
C PHE A 21 -12.08 19.04 -1.73
N ASP A 22 -13.06 18.40 -2.35
CA ASP A 22 -14.33 19.02 -2.70
C ASP A 22 -15.37 18.69 -1.62
N PRO A 23 -15.82 19.68 -0.81
CA PRO A 23 -16.84 19.44 0.21
C PRO A 23 -18.20 19.06 -0.35
N ALA A 24 -18.53 19.50 -1.58
CA ALA A 24 -19.83 19.24 -2.19
C ALA A 24 -19.96 17.75 -2.55
N THR A 25 -18.93 17.17 -3.16
CA THR A 25 -18.89 15.72 -3.41
C THR A 25 -18.43 14.95 -2.18
N GLY A 26 -17.70 15.55 -1.24
CA GLY A 26 -17.09 14.89 -0.09
C GLY A 26 -16.00 13.88 -0.45
N CYS A 27 -15.39 14.05 -1.61
CA CYS A 27 -14.32 13.20 -2.13
C CYS A 27 -13.22 14.07 -2.75
N LEU A 28 -12.05 13.48 -2.95
CA LEU A 28 -11.02 14.10 -3.77
C LEU A 28 -11.42 14.02 -5.26
N PRO A 29 -11.13 15.06 -6.06
CA PRO A 29 -11.35 15.02 -7.49
C PRO A 29 -10.40 14.01 -8.16
N SER A 30 -10.79 13.51 -9.34
CA SER A 30 -9.87 12.72 -10.16
C SER A 30 -8.66 13.59 -10.54
N PRO A 31 -7.42 13.12 -10.34
CA PRO A 31 -6.24 13.90 -10.70
C PRO A 31 -6.22 14.09 -12.22
N ARG A 32 -6.11 15.34 -12.66
CA ARG A 32 -5.96 15.69 -14.09
C ARG A 32 -4.52 15.57 -14.60
N THR A 33 -3.58 15.11 -13.77
CA THR A 33 -2.16 15.07 -14.09
C THR A 33 -1.80 13.89 -14.99
N ALA A 34 -0.83 14.13 -15.88
CA ALA A 34 -0.47 13.28 -17.00
C ALA A 34 -0.18 11.82 -16.61
N GLY A 35 -0.94 10.89 -17.20
CA GLY A 35 -0.58 9.48 -17.34
C GLY A 35 -1.03 8.50 -16.23
N LYS A 36 -1.39 8.96 -15.03
CA LYS A 36 -1.88 8.07 -13.94
C LYS A 36 -3.26 8.54 -13.45
N SER A 37 -4.30 8.31 -14.26
CA SER A 37 -5.69 8.55 -13.84
C SER A 37 -6.07 7.56 -12.73
N ARG A 38 -6.03 8.01 -11.47
CA ARG A 38 -6.52 7.24 -10.32
C ARG A 38 -8.00 7.55 -10.11
N CYS A 39 -8.80 6.54 -9.77
CA CYS A 39 -10.20 6.81 -9.46
C CYS A 39 -10.33 7.68 -8.18
N PRO A 40 -11.27 8.64 -8.15
CA PRO A 40 -11.54 9.50 -6.99
C PRO A 40 -11.66 8.74 -5.66
N GLU A 41 -12.25 7.55 -5.70
CA GLU A 41 -12.48 6.69 -4.55
C GLU A 41 -11.17 6.17 -3.96
N THR A 42 -10.22 5.78 -4.81
CA THR A 42 -8.88 5.36 -4.37
C THR A 42 -8.21 6.48 -3.61
N LEU A 43 -8.15 7.68 -4.20
CA LEU A 43 -7.51 8.81 -3.53
C LEU A 43 -8.23 9.19 -2.23
N SER A 44 -9.56 9.18 -2.24
CA SER A 44 -10.37 9.53 -1.07
C SER A 44 -10.14 8.57 0.11
N LEU A 45 -9.98 7.26 -0.15
CA LEU A 45 -9.65 6.29 0.89
C LEU A 45 -8.24 6.49 1.47
N HIS A 46 -7.25 6.83 0.64
CA HIS A 46 -5.90 7.14 1.12
C HIS A 46 -5.87 8.47 1.90
N TYR A 47 -6.67 9.44 1.49
CA TYR A 47 -6.86 10.67 2.26
C TYR A 47 -7.48 10.38 3.63
N ALA A 48 -8.53 9.56 3.70
CA ALA A 48 -9.11 9.13 4.98
C ALA A 48 -8.08 8.39 5.86
N LEU A 49 -7.27 7.52 5.27
CA LEU A 49 -6.17 6.85 5.98
C LEU A 49 -5.16 7.87 6.56
N ALA A 50 -4.72 8.84 5.77
CA ALA A 50 -3.80 9.88 6.24
C ALA A 50 -4.40 10.73 7.36
N LEU A 51 -5.68 11.11 7.26
CA LEU A 51 -6.40 11.80 8.34
C LEU A 51 -6.38 10.99 9.64
N LEU A 52 -6.58 9.67 9.57
CA LEU A 52 -6.55 8.80 10.76
C LEU A 52 -5.14 8.65 11.36
N GLU A 53 -4.09 8.65 10.54
CA GLU A 53 -2.69 8.56 10.98
C GLU A 53 -2.20 9.82 11.73
N THR A 54 -2.69 11.02 11.37
CA THR A 54 -2.34 12.28 12.08
C THR A 54 -2.81 12.32 13.53
N SER A 55 -3.63 11.37 13.97
CA SER A 55 -4.12 11.22 15.35
C SER A 55 -4.96 12.38 15.91
N GLU A 56 -5.21 13.44 15.14
CA GLU A 56 -6.08 14.55 15.52
C GLU A 56 -7.56 14.12 15.62
N THR A 57 -8.19 14.35 16.78
CA THR A 57 -9.60 14.01 17.02
C THR A 57 -10.55 14.73 16.07
N SER A 58 -10.25 15.99 15.73
CA SER A 58 -11.02 16.82 14.78
C SER A 58 -11.09 16.23 13.37
N ARG A 59 -10.05 15.50 12.94
CA ARG A 59 -9.94 14.92 11.59
C ARG A 59 -10.64 13.57 11.46
N ARG A 60 -10.94 12.90 12.58
CA ARG A 60 -11.59 11.58 12.59
C ARG A 60 -12.97 11.60 11.93
N GLY A 61 -13.84 12.52 12.33
CA GLY A 61 -15.20 12.60 11.78
C GLY A 61 -15.22 12.84 10.27
N ARG A 62 -14.24 13.62 9.77
CA ARG A 62 -14.04 13.79 8.32
C ARG A 62 -13.62 12.49 7.65
N ALA A 63 -12.63 11.79 8.21
CA ALA A 63 -12.17 10.52 7.67
C ALA A 63 -13.31 9.49 7.58
N GLU A 64 -14.11 9.36 8.64
CA GLU A 64 -15.27 8.47 8.68
C GLU A 64 -16.32 8.85 7.63
N SER A 65 -16.64 10.14 7.49
CA SER A 65 -17.56 10.63 6.46
C SER A 65 -17.07 10.32 5.04
N VAL A 66 -15.76 10.46 4.78
CA VAL A 66 -15.18 10.14 3.47
C VAL A 66 -15.28 8.64 3.18
N ILE A 67 -14.91 7.78 4.13
CA ILE A 67 -15.01 6.32 3.98
C ILE A 67 -16.45 5.91 3.73
N ALA A 68 -17.40 6.39 4.55
CA ALA A 68 -18.82 6.08 4.39
C ALA A 68 -19.32 6.43 2.98
N ARG A 69 -18.92 7.60 2.48
CA ARG A 69 -19.32 8.08 1.14
C ARG A 69 -18.75 7.26 0.00
N VAL A 70 -17.48 6.88 0.09
CA VAL A 70 -16.85 5.99 -0.88
C VAL A 70 -17.58 4.64 -0.89
N LEU A 71 -17.84 4.08 0.30
CA LEU A 71 -18.57 2.82 0.41
C LEU A 71 -20.00 2.93 -0.14
N ASP A 72 -20.73 4.02 0.11
CA ASP A 72 -22.09 4.26 -0.41
C ASP A 72 -22.14 4.32 -1.94
N ARG A 73 -21.19 5.03 -2.57
CA ARG A 73 -21.09 5.14 -4.04
C ARG A 73 -20.78 3.79 -4.71
N GLN A 74 -20.02 2.95 -4.02
CA GLN A 74 -19.61 1.63 -4.50
C GLN A 74 -20.65 0.54 -4.26
N VAL A 75 -21.77 0.84 -3.57
CA VAL A 75 -22.91 -0.10 -3.44
C VAL A 75 -23.54 -0.41 -4.81
N HIS A 76 -23.41 0.48 -5.79
CA HIS A 76 -24.09 0.41 -7.10
C HIS A 76 -23.14 0.24 -8.29
N ALA A 77 -21.84 0.05 -8.06
CA ALA A 77 -20.80 0.02 -9.10
C ALA A 77 -19.81 -1.13 -8.88
N ALA A 78 -18.97 -1.36 -9.91
CA ALA A 78 -17.96 -2.41 -10.03
C ALA A 78 -17.08 -2.64 -8.77
N LEU A 79 -16.33 -3.74 -8.76
CA LEU A 79 -15.36 -4.06 -7.72
C LEU A 79 -14.43 -2.86 -7.43
N ILE A 80 -14.13 -2.62 -6.15
CA ILE A 80 -13.17 -1.58 -5.77
C ILE A 80 -11.79 -1.96 -6.33
N ALA A 81 -11.09 -0.99 -6.92
CA ALA A 81 -9.74 -1.20 -7.44
C ALA A 81 -8.80 -1.73 -6.34
N PRO A 82 -7.84 -2.62 -6.66
CA PRO A 82 -6.95 -3.22 -5.65
C PRO A 82 -6.24 -2.18 -4.75
N LEU A 83 -5.75 -1.09 -5.33
CA LEU A 83 -5.09 -0.03 -4.56
C LEU A 83 -6.05 0.62 -3.52
N ALA A 84 -7.32 0.79 -3.84
CA ALA A 84 -8.33 1.28 -2.90
C ALA A 84 -8.64 0.25 -1.78
N LEU A 85 -8.72 -1.04 -2.13
CA LEU A 85 -8.87 -2.12 -1.14
C LEU A 85 -7.68 -2.18 -0.18
N MET A 86 -6.47 -1.98 -0.69
CA MET A 86 -5.27 -1.84 0.15
C MET A 86 -5.42 -0.71 1.17
N GLY A 87 -5.90 0.46 0.74
CA GLY A 87 -6.23 1.58 1.64
C GLY A 87 -7.23 1.19 2.73
N LEU A 88 -8.31 0.48 2.37
CA LEU A 88 -9.31 -0.02 3.32
C LEU A 88 -8.74 -1.06 4.30
N LEU A 89 -7.86 -1.96 3.83
CA LEU A 89 -7.18 -2.93 4.70
C LEU A 89 -6.29 -2.24 5.73
N LEU A 90 -5.52 -1.23 5.33
CA LEU A 90 -4.72 -0.44 6.27
C LEU A 90 -5.58 0.27 7.31
N ILE A 91 -6.70 0.87 6.89
CA ILE A 91 -7.69 1.46 7.80
C ILE A 91 -8.22 0.41 8.77
N TRP A 92 -8.57 -0.78 8.29
CA TRP A 92 -9.07 -1.88 9.10
C TRP A 92 -8.04 -2.40 10.12
N HIS A 93 -6.83 -2.69 9.68
CA HIS A 93 -5.79 -3.25 10.54
C HIS A 93 -5.34 -2.27 11.62
N ARG A 94 -5.22 -0.98 11.28
CA ARG A 94 -4.62 0.03 12.16
C ARG A 94 -5.63 0.86 12.94
N HIS A 95 -6.79 1.15 12.36
CA HIS A 95 -7.72 2.15 12.90
C HIS A 95 -9.10 1.62 13.24
N ARG A 96 -9.47 0.37 12.93
CA ARG A 96 -10.85 -0.13 13.13
C ARG A 96 -11.44 0.18 14.51
N ARG A 97 -10.66 0.05 15.58
CA ARG A 97 -11.11 0.27 16.96
C ARG A 97 -11.49 1.73 17.26
N ARG A 98 -11.00 2.67 16.43
CA ARG A 98 -11.27 4.11 16.55
C ARG A 98 -12.48 4.55 15.73
N LEU A 99 -12.99 3.69 14.85
CA LEU A 99 -14.10 3.98 13.94
C LEU A 99 -15.46 3.67 14.57
N MET A 100 -16.51 4.32 14.10
CA MET A 100 -17.89 3.97 14.46
C MET A 100 -18.22 2.50 14.12
N PRO A 101 -18.96 1.76 14.99
CA PRO A 101 -19.26 0.34 14.77
C PRO A 101 -19.94 0.02 13.44
N ASP A 102 -20.85 0.89 12.99
CA ASP A 102 -21.52 0.70 11.70
C ASP A 102 -20.55 0.81 10.52
N LEU A 103 -19.61 1.74 10.59
CA LEU A 103 -18.57 1.88 9.58
C LEU A 103 -17.62 0.68 9.60
N GLN A 104 -17.27 0.16 10.78
CA GLN A 104 -16.48 -1.06 10.91
C GLN A 104 -17.16 -2.23 10.18
N ARG A 105 -18.46 -2.46 10.42
CA ARG A 105 -19.22 -3.52 9.76
C ARG A 105 -19.18 -3.37 8.23
N ARG A 106 -19.48 -2.17 7.73
CA ARG A 106 -19.47 -1.87 6.30
C ARG A 106 -18.10 -2.07 5.65
N ILE A 107 -17.02 -1.66 6.31
CA ILE A 107 -15.65 -1.91 5.83
C ILE A 107 -15.39 -3.42 5.77
N LYS A 108 -15.72 -4.16 6.85
CA LYS A 108 -15.52 -5.61 6.89
C LYS A 108 -16.27 -6.30 5.76
N ASP A 109 -17.56 -6.01 5.61
CA ASP A 109 -18.41 -6.61 4.58
C ASP A 109 -17.85 -6.33 3.18
N ARG A 110 -17.38 -5.10 2.95
CA ARG A 110 -16.78 -4.73 1.67
C ARG A 110 -15.46 -5.44 1.41
N LEU A 111 -14.58 -5.53 2.41
CA LEU A 111 -13.31 -6.27 2.29
C LEU A 111 -13.53 -7.75 2.00
N LEU A 112 -14.54 -8.38 2.62
CA LEU A 112 -14.89 -9.77 2.36
C LEU A 112 -15.47 -9.96 0.95
N HIS A 113 -16.34 -9.07 0.51
CA HIS A 113 -16.97 -9.15 -0.80
C HIS A 113 -15.96 -8.91 -1.94
N ASP A 114 -15.27 -7.78 -1.91
CA ASP A 114 -14.36 -7.38 -2.98
C ASP A 114 -13.03 -8.13 -2.94
N GLY A 115 -12.54 -8.46 -1.74
CA GLY A 115 -11.31 -9.23 -1.60
C GLY A 115 -11.44 -10.64 -2.17
N ALA A 116 -12.62 -11.26 -2.03
CA ALA A 116 -12.92 -12.55 -2.64
C ALA A 116 -13.06 -12.48 -4.17
N ALA A 117 -13.49 -11.34 -4.69
CA ALA A 117 -13.64 -11.09 -6.13
C ALA A 117 -12.35 -10.55 -6.77
N CYS A 118 -11.31 -10.27 -5.98
CA CYS A 118 -10.00 -9.88 -6.47
C CYS A 118 -9.31 -11.12 -7.03
N VAL A 119 -9.36 -11.28 -8.35
CA VAL A 119 -8.73 -12.41 -9.06
C VAL A 119 -7.33 -11.98 -9.52
N PRO A 120 -6.30 -12.84 -9.43
CA PRO A 120 -4.99 -12.54 -9.99
C PRO A 120 -5.14 -12.32 -11.50
N LEU A 121 -4.49 -11.28 -12.02
CA LEU A 121 -4.38 -11.14 -13.46
C LEU A 121 -3.59 -12.35 -14.00
N PRO A 122 -3.98 -12.95 -15.16
CA PRO A 122 -3.32 -14.13 -15.72
C PRO A 122 -1.81 -13.98 -15.91
N THR A 123 -1.36 -12.73 -16.02
CA THR A 123 0.03 -12.34 -15.83
C THR A 123 -0.01 -10.92 -15.28
N PRO A 124 0.32 -10.68 -14.00
CA PRO A 124 0.38 -9.32 -13.50
C PRO A 124 1.37 -8.53 -14.33
N ALA A 125 0.93 -7.38 -14.86
CA ALA A 125 1.77 -6.53 -15.69
C ALA A 125 2.87 -5.86 -14.86
N ARG A 126 2.66 -5.74 -13.55
CA ARG A 126 3.53 -5.03 -12.60
C ARG A 126 3.64 -5.78 -11.27
N MET A 127 4.83 -5.72 -10.69
CA MET A 127 5.22 -6.36 -9.44
C MET A 127 4.47 -5.79 -8.23
N ASP A 128 4.28 -4.47 -8.15
CA ASP A 128 3.53 -3.83 -7.06
C ASP A 128 2.08 -4.30 -7.02
N GLU A 129 1.42 -4.36 -8.18
CA GLU A 129 0.06 -4.85 -8.32
C GLU A 129 -0.08 -6.31 -7.87
N ALA A 130 0.86 -7.17 -8.24
CA ALA A 130 0.85 -8.57 -7.81
C ALA A 130 0.91 -8.71 -6.27
N VAL A 131 1.82 -7.97 -5.63
CA VAL A 131 1.94 -7.96 -4.16
C VAL A 131 0.66 -7.44 -3.50
N ILE A 132 0.06 -6.37 -4.04
CA ILE A 132 -1.18 -5.79 -3.53
C ILE A 132 -2.33 -6.80 -3.62
N ILE A 133 -2.52 -7.45 -4.77
CA ILE A 133 -3.58 -8.44 -4.97
C ILE A 133 -3.40 -9.62 -4.01
N ALA A 134 -2.19 -10.17 -3.92
CA ALA A 134 -1.90 -11.29 -3.02
C ALA A 134 -2.19 -10.93 -1.55
N TRP A 135 -1.81 -9.72 -1.12
CA TRP A 135 -2.15 -9.26 0.22
C TRP A 135 -3.67 -9.19 0.43
N ILE A 136 -4.40 -8.59 -0.52
CA ILE A 136 -5.86 -8.44 -0.41
C ILE A 136 -6.54 -9.79 -0.25
N GLN A 137 -6.18 -10.77 -1.06
CA GLN A 137 -6.78 -12.11 -1.03
C GLN A 137 -6.52 -12.82 0.29
N ILE A 138 -5.26 -12.82 0.76
CA ILE A 138 -4.91 -13.46 2.05
C ILE A 138 -5.61 -12.75 3.21
N ALA A 139 -5.57 -11.42 3.25
CA ALA A 139 -6.18 -10.65 4.33
C ALA A 139 -7.71 -10.81 4.36
N ALA A 140 -8.36 -10.88 3.19
CA ALA A 140 -9.80 -11.13 3.10
C ALA A 140 -10.15 -12.55 3.57
N ALA A 141 -9.36 -13.57 3.20
CA ALA A 141 -9.56 -14.94 3.65
C ALA A 141 -9.36 -15.07 5.18
N GLU A 142 -8.31 -14.47 5.74
CA GLU A 142 -8.10 -14.43 7.20
C GLU A 142 -9.21 -13.65 7.92
N LEU A 143 -9.73 -12.57 7.33
CA LEU A 143 -10.81 -11.78 7.91
C LEU A 143 -12.16 -12.51 7.93
N GLY A 144 -12.36 -13.42 6.96
CA GLY A 144 -13.56 -14.22 6.80
C GLY A 144 -13.51 -15.56 7.51
N ASP A 145 -12.36 -15.93 8.09
CA ASP A 145 -12.10 -17.28 8.62
C ASP A 145 -12.37 -18.38 7.55
N ASP A 146 -12.06 -18.10 6.29
CA ASP A 146 -12.32 -18.98 5.13
C ASP A 146 -11.05 -19.78 4.78
N CYS A 147 -10.97 -21.01 5.29
CA CYS A 147 -9.80 -21.88 5.11
C CYS A 147 -9.53 -22.23 3.65
N GLU A 148 -10.55 -22.51 2.85
CA GLU A 148 -10.39 -22.90 1.44
C GLU A 148 -9.83 -21.75 0.61
N ARG A 149 -10.37 -20.54 0.82
CA ARG A 149 -9.83 -19.33 0.18
C ARG A 149 -8.43 -19.00 0.67
N LEU A 150 -8.14 -19.23 1.95
CA LEU A 150 -6.82 -19.00 2.50
C LEU A 150 -5.79 -19.93 1.84
N GLU A 151 -6.10 -21.22 1.70
CA GLU A 151 -5.22 -22.17 1.01
C GLU A 151 -4.97 -21.78 -0.45
N SER A 152 -6.02 -21.39 -1.17
CA SER A 152 -5.90 -20.90 -2.55
C SER A 152 -5.05 -19.63 -2.66
N ALA A 153 -5.30 -18.64 -1.80
CA ALA A 153 -4.55 -17.38 -1.78
C ALA A 153 -3.09 -17.59 -1.38
N VAL A 154 -2.80 -18.52 -0.45
CA VAL A 154 -1.44 -18.90 -0.09
C VAL A 154 -0.72 -19.53 -1.28
N HIS A 155 -1.39 -20.41 -2.03
CA HIS A 155 -0.81 -21.01 -3.24
C HIS A 155 -0.45 -19.95 -4.28
N GLN A 156 -1.37 -19.03 -4.57
CA GLN A 156 -1.13 -17.89 -5.48
C GLN A 156 -0.01 -16.97 -4.96
N CYS A 157 0.06 -16.73 -3.66
CA CYS A 157 1.10 -15.92 -3.06
C CYS A 157 2.50 -16.52 -3.29
N MET A 158 2.64 -17.86 -3.33
CA MET A 158 3.92 -18.51 -3.63
C MET A 158 4.43 -18.19 -5.05
N GLU A 159 3.53 -17.83 -5.97
CA GLU A 159 3.88 -17.40 -7.33
C GLU A 159 4.46 -15.97 -7.36
N LEU A 160 4.32 -15.17 -6.30
CA LEU A 160 4.92 -13.82 -6.25
C LEU A 160 6.43 -13.84 -6.53
N ARG A 161 7.13 -14.92 -6.17
CA ARG A 161 8.56 -15.05 -6.42
C ARG A 161 8.89 -14.95 -7.92
N THR A 162 8.09 -15.59 -8.78
CA THR A 162 8.35 -15.60 -10.23
C THR A 162 8.00 -14.25 -10.85
N VAL A 163 7.06 -13.51 -10.26
CA VAL A 163 6.69 -12.16 -10.70
C VAL A 163 7.73 -11.13 -10.28
N ILE A 164 8.21 -11.18 -9.04
CA ILE A 164 9.21 -10.23 -8.51
C ILE A 164 10.59 -10.49 -9.15
N PHE A 165 10.92 -11.74 -9.45
CA PHE A 165 12.23 -12.14 -10.00
C PHE A 165 12.10 -13.07 -11.23
N PRO A 166 11.63 -12.56 -12.39
CA PRO A 166 11.38 -13.36 -13.58
C PRO A 166 12.66 -13.98 -14.20
N GLY A 167 13.83 -13.41 -13.93
CA GLY A 167 15.14 -13.92 -14.38
C GLY A 167 15.71 -15.09 -13.58
N ALA A 168 15.07 -15.50 -12.46
CA ALA A 168 15.51 -16.66 -11.69
C ALA A 168 15.09 -18.01 -12.31
N THR A 169 14.32 -17.97 -13.41
CA THR A 169 13.91 -19.13 -14.20
C THR A 169 14.92 -19.38 -15.33
N PRO A 170 15.55 -20.57 -15.43
CA PRO A 170 16.53 -20.85 -16.48
C PRO A 170 15.85 -20.80 -17.86
N GLY A 171 16.24 -19.81 -18.69
CA GLY A 171 15.77 -19.63 -20.07
C GLY A 171 14.78 -18.49 -20.30
N GLY A 172 14.44 -17.69 -19.29
CA GLY A 172 13.60 -16.50 -19.46
C GLY A 172 14.36 -15.31 -20.05
N GLU A 173 13.75 -14.59 -20.99
CA GLU A 173 14.22 -13.27 -21.42
C GLU A 173 14.27 -12.35 -20.19
N GLU A 174 15.38 -11.62 -20.02
CA GLU A 174 15.53 -10.60 -18.97
C GLU A 174 14.47 -9.51 -19.19
N ARG A 175 13.29 -9.65 -18.59
CA ARG A 175 12.40 -8.52 -18.40
C ARG A 175 13.15 -7.50 -17.56
N GLU A 176 13.31 -6.28 -18.08
CA GLU A 176 13.73 -5.13 -17.28
C GLU A 176 12.84 -5.10 -16.04
N ALA A 177 13.45 -5.36 -14.89
CA ALA A 177 12.76 -5.31 -13.61
C ALA A 177 12.19 -3.90 -13.42
N GLY A 178 10.95 -3.83 -12.91
CA GLY A 178 10.16 -2.60 -12.85
C GLY A 178 10.92 -1.42 -12.23
N GLY A 179 10.57 -0.20 -12.65
CA GLY A 179 11.21 1.03 -12.18
C GLY A 179 11.11 1.23 -10.66
N GLY A 180 11.87 2.20 -10.12
CA GLY A 180 12.01 2.44 -8.67
C GLY A 180 10.69 2.54 -7.90
N ASP A 181 9.67 3.19 -8.49
CA ASP A 181 8.32 3.32 -7.89
C ASP A 181 7.63 1.97 -7.69
N GLU A 182 7.82 1.04 -8.62
CA GLU A 182 7.23 -0.29 -8.55
C GLU A 182 7.90 -1.13 -7.47
N SER A 183 9.23 -1.10 -7.38
CA SER A 183 9.96 -1.74 -6.27
C SER A 183 9.60 -1.15 -4.91
N GLY A 184 9.46 0.19 -4.83
CA GLY A 184 9.08 0.86 -3.60
C GLY A 184 7.69 0.47 -3.11
N MET A 185 6.71 0.46 -4.01
CA MET A 185 5.34 0.04 -3.67
C MET A 185 5.25 -1.45 -3.34
N ALA A 186 5.97 -2.31 -4.07
CA ALA A 186 6.06 -3.74 -3.75
C ALA A 186 6.68 -3.97 -2.35
N LEU A 187 7.78 -3.29 -2.02
CA LEU A 187 8.38 -3.34 -0.68
C LEU A 187 7.38 -2.87 0.39
N ALA A 188 6.68 -1.75 0.16
CA ALA A 188 5.68 -1.26 1.10
C ALA A 188 4.56 -2.31 1.31
N GLY A 189 4.05 -2.91 0.22
CA GLY A 189 3.06 -3.99 0.30
C GLY A 189 3.56 -5.20 1.10
N LEU A 190 4.79 -5.66 0.85
CA LEU A 190 5.39 -6.77 1.59
C LEU A 190 5.61 -6.45 3.08
N HIS A 191 6.00 -5.22 3.43
CA HIS A 191 6.09 -4.78 4.83
C HIS A 191 4.70 -4.76 5.50
N ALA A 192 3.67 -4.32 4.78
CA ALA A 192 2.30 -4.35 5.29
C ALA A 192 1.81 -5.80 5.51
N MET A 193 2.11 -6.71 4.59
CA MET A 193 1.84 -8.14 4.73
C MET A 193 2.52 -8.70 5.99
N ALA A 194 3.81 -8.42 6.19
CA ALA A 194 4.56 -8.89 7.35
C ALA A 194 3.98 -8.39 8.69
N ALA A 195 3.40 -7.19 8.70
CA ALA A 195 2.82 -6.60 9.91
C ALA A 195 1.39 -7.08 10.22
N HIS A 196 0.65 -7.57 9.22
CA HIS A 196 -0.80 -7.72 9.33
C HIS A 196 -1.34 -9.13 9.02
N ILE A 197 -0.60 -9.94 8.26
CA ILE A 197 -0.95 -11.34 7.97
C ILE A 197 -0.50 -12.23 9.14
N ARG A 198 -1.28 -13.27 9.44
CA ARG A 198 -0.98 -14.23 10.53
C ARG A 198 -0.49 -15.57 10.01
N HIS A 199 -0.80 -15.93 8.77
CA HIS A 199 -0.47 -17.21 8.20
C HIS A 199 1.06 -17.48 8.18
N PRO A 200 1.56 -18.49 8.92
CA PRO A 200 3.01 -18.70 9.09
C PRO A 200 3.77 -18.98 7.78
N GLY A 201 3.13 -19.67 6.84
CA GLY A 201 3.71 -19.94 5.53
C GLY A 201 3.91 -18.67 4.70
N VAL A 202 2.97 -17.73 4.79
CA VAL A 202 3.05 -16.44 4.07
C VAL A 202 4.12 -15.57 4.72
N LEU A 203 4.17 -15.50 6.05
CA LEU A 203 5.18 -14.71 6.75
C LEU A 203 6.61 -15.13 6.40
N ARG A 204 6.87 -16.44 6.28
CA ARG A 204 8.18 -16.96 5.83
C ARG A 204 8.51 -16.56 4.39
N LEU A 205 7.52 -16.64 3.49
CA LEU A 205 7.69 -16.23 2.10
C LEU A 205 7.95 -14.72 2.01
N VAL A 206 7.12 -13.91 2.64
CA VAL A 206 7.20 -12.45 2.66
C VAL A 206 8.54 -11.99 3.23
N ALA A 207 9.05 -12.62 4.29
CA ALA A 207 10.38 -12.30 4.81
C ALA A 207 11.47 -12.48 3.74
N ARG A 208 11.49 -13.63 3.06
CA ARG A 208 12.46 -13.89 1.97
C ARG A 208 12.30 -12.92 0.80
N LEU A 209 11.07 -12.67 0.36
CA LEU A 209 10.80 -11.75 -0.75
C LEU A 209 11.24 -10.31 -0.39
N ARG A 210 11.04 -9.88 0.86
CA ARG A 210 11.52 -8.57 1.35
C ARG A 210 13.03 -8.47 1.32
N GLU A 211 13.73 -9.48 1.85
CA GLU A 211 15.20 -9.54 1.86
C GLU A 211 15.75 -9.49 0.43
N THR A 212 15.28 -10.37 -0.46
CA THR A 212 15.76 -10.40 -1.85
C THR A 212 15.43 -9.11 -2.60
N LEU A 213 14.27 -8.50 -2.37
CA LEU A 213 13.90 -7.25 -3.05
C LEU A 213 14.72 -6.07 -2.52
N TRP A 214 15.05 -6.05 -1.22
CA TRP A 214 16.00 -5.08 -0.67
C TRP A 214 17.39 -5.23 -1.27
N GLU A 215 17.92 -6.45 -1.35
CA GLU A 215 19.22 -6.73 -1.97
C GLU A 215 19.24 -6.29 -3.44
N TYR A 216 18.18 -6.61 -4.19
CA TYR A 216 18.02 -6.20 -5.57
C TYR A 216 18.02 -4.66 -5.72
N VAL A 217 17.22 -3.97 -4.91
CA VAL A 217 17.14 -2.50 -4.91
C VAL A 217 18.48 -1.86 -4.50
N ALA A 218 19.15 -2.39 -3.49
CA ALA A 218 20.46 -1.92 -3.04
C ALA A 218 21.54 -2.11 -4.12
N GLY A 219 21.57 -3.27 -4.78
CA GLY A 219 22.48 -3.54 -5.89
C GLY A 219 22.28 -2.60 -7.08
N ARG A 220 21.03 -2.24 -7.38
CA ARG A 220 20.67 -1.31 -8.47
C ARG A 220 21.05 0.15 -8.16
N LEU A 221 20.88 0.58 -6.92
CA LEU A 221 21.13 1.95 -6.49
C LEU A 221 22.61 2.23 -6.17
N GLY A 222 23.45 1.18 -6.10
CA GLY A 222 24.83 1.31 -5.66
C GLY A 222 24.93 1.80 -4.21
N ALA A 223 26.07 2.41 -3.84
CA ALA A 223 26.35 2.85 -2.48
C ALA A 223 25.65 4.17 -2.04
N GLY A 224 24.72 4.73 -2.83
CA GLY A 224 24.24 6.11 -2.64
C GLY A 224 22.72 6.27 -2.46
N LEU A 225 22.30 6.85 -1.33
CA LEU A 225 20.92 7.27 -1.04
C LEU A 225 20.38 8.34 -2.01
N GLU A 226 21.26 9.16 -2.59
CA GLU A 226 20.90 10.20 -3.57
C GLU A 226 20.33 9.59 -4.87
N SER A 227 20.85 8.42 -5.28
CA SER A 227 20.32 7.67 -6.41
C SER A 227 18.90 7.15 -6.12
N ALA A 228 18.61 6.77 -4.87
CA ALA A 228 17.31 6.27 -4.45
C ALA A 228 16.23 7.36 -4.52
N ALA A 229 16.57 8.59 -4.10
CA ALA A 229 15.69 9.74 -4.14
C ALA A 229 15.36 10.20 -5.57
N GLY A 230 16.31 10.03 -6.50
CA GLY A 230 16.09 10.27 -7.93
C GLY A 230 15.15 9.25 -8.59
N ASP A 231 15.16 8.02 -8.09
CA ASP A 231 14.41 6.89 -8.67
C ASP A 231 12.99 6.70 -8.11
N SER A 232 12.78 6.94 -6.81
CA SER A 232 11.46 6.84 -6.18
C SER A 232 11.39 7.46 -4.79
N VAL A 233 10.39 8.33 -4.58
CA VAL A 233 10.06 8.88 -3.26
C VAL A 233 9.73 7.79 -2.24
N VAL A 234 9.08 6.71 -2.68
CA VAL A 234 8.69 5.58 -1.80
C VAL A 234 9.92 4.87 -1.28
N LEU A 235 10.85 4.52 -2.17
CA LEU A 235 12.12 3.88 -1.79
C LEU A 235 12.93 4.77 -0.86
N ALA A 236 13.05 6.04 -1.19
CA ALA A 236 13.86 6.97 -0.43
C ALA A 236 13.35 7.12 1.02
N VAL A 237 12.03 7.19 1.24
CA VAL A 237 11.44 7.20 2.58
C VAL A 237 11.61 5.85 3.29
N LEU A 238 11.45 4.73 2.59
CA LEU A 238 11.72 3.42 3.18
C LEU A 238 13.19 3.31 3.63
N PHE A 239 14.15 3.77 2.83
CA PHE A 239 15.56 3.81 3.20
C PHE A 239 15.83 4.73 4.40
N GLU A 240 15.28 5.95 4.42
CA GLU A 240 15.40 6.87 5.56
C GLU A 240 14.94 6.23 6.88
N ARG A 241 13.90 5.40 6.79
CA ARG A 241 13.32 4.71 7.94
C ARG A 241 14.15 3.53 8.39
N THR A 242 14.66 2.73 7.45
CA THR A 242 15.47 1.54 7.75
C THR A 242 16.88 1.91 8.21
N LEU A 243 17.54 2.84 7.51
CA LEU A 243 18.93 3.24 7.77
C LEU A 243 19.08 4.36 8.79
N GLN A 244 17.99 5.03 9.17
CA GLN A 244 18.01 6.21 10.04
C GLN A 244 18.88 7.38 9.50
N VAL A 245 19.17 7.38 8.20
CA VAL A 245 19.89 8.47 7.53
C VAL A 245 18.87 9.46 6.97
N GLU A 246 19.11 10.75 7.17
CA GLU A 246 18.28 11.82 6.61
C GLU A 246 18.43 11.89 5.08
N VAL A 247 17.33 11.79 4.35
CA VAL A 247 17.30 11.91 2.88
C VAL A 247 16.82 13.33 2.51
N PRO A 248 17.29 13.94 1.41
CA PRO A 248 16.91 15.31 1.00
C PRO A 248 15.39 15.56 0.99
N GLU A 249 15.02 16.84 1.13
CA GLU A 249 13.63 17.26 1.29
C GLU A 249 12.77 16.88 0.07
N PHE A 250 11.83 15.97 0.28
CA PHE A 250 10.90 15.53 -0.76
C PHE A 250 9.73 16.50 -0.91
N LEU A 251 9.36 16.75 -2.16
CA LEU A 251 8.08 17.39 -2.49
C LEU A 251 6.99 16.30 -2.57
N PRO A 252 6.02 16.26 -1.64
CA PRO A 252 4.96 15.24 -1.60
C PRO A 252 3.95 15.33 -2.76
N GLU A 253 4.14 16.28 -3.67
CA GLU A 253 3.21 16.59 -4.76
C GLU A 253 3.23 15.55 -5.89
N ALA A 254 4.32 14.79 -6.05
CA ALA A 254 4.48 13.84 -7.16
C ALA A 254 3.74 12.49 -6.96
N ASP A 255 3.79 11.91 -5.75
CA ASP A 255 3.01 10.70 -5.40
C ASP A 255 2.66 10.63 -3.90
N PRO A 256 1.61 11.33 -3.46
CA PRO A 256 1.22 11.35 -2.04
C PRO A 256 0.72 9.99 -1.53
N VAL A 257 0.25 9.10 -2.42
CA VAL A 257 -0.19 7.76 -2.02
C VAL A 257 1.01 6.88 -1.70
N GLY A 258 1.99 6.80 -2.60
CA GLY A 258 3.20 6.00 -2.37
C GLY A 258 3.94 6.47 -1.12
N LEU A 259 4.08 7.78 -0.95
CA LEU A 259 4.66 8.37 0.26
C LEU A 259 3.88 7.98 1.52
N LEU A 260 2.55 8.06 1.50
CA LEU A 260 1.72 7.65 2.64
C LEU A 260 1.99 6.19 3.03
N HIS A 261 2.04 5.27 2.06
CA HIS A 261 2.35 3.85 2.33
C HIS A 261 3.73 3.70 2.98
N ALA A 262 4.76 4.35 2.42
CA ALA A 262 6.10 4.33 3.00
C ALA A 262 6.19 4.90 4.42
N LEU A 263 5.28 5.79 4.82
CA LEU A 263 5.21 6.36 6.18
C LEU A 263 4.40 5.51 7.18
N ILE A 264 3.52 4.63 6.70
CA ILE A 264 2.63 3.83 7.54
C ILE A 264 3.20 2.46 7.86
N VAL A 265 3.83 1.82 6.89
CA VAL A 265 4.38 0.46 7.06
C VAL A 265 5.55 0.50 8.02
N ASP A 266 5.78 -0.54 8.83
CA ASP A 266 7.02 -0.62 9.60
C ASP A 266 8.05 -1.37 8.76
N PRO A 267 9.10 -0.71 8.23
CA PRO A 267 10.07 -1.40 7.40
C PRO A 267 10.87 -2.46 8.19
N GLY A 268 10.91 -2.38 9.53
CA GLY A 268 11.81 -3.21 10.34
C GLY A 268 13.29 -2.99 10.00
N LEU A 269 14.19 -3.54 10.81
CA LEU A 269 15.62 -3.62 10.48
C LEU A 269 15.82 -4.91 9.66
N LEU A 270 15.96 -4.79 8.34
CA LEU A 270 16.26 -5.92 7.43
C LEU A 270 17.38 -5.60 6.45
N ILE A 271 18.31 -4.71 6.82
CA ILE A 271 19.53 -4.56 6.02
C ILE A 271 20.56 -5.49 6.67
N PRO A 272 21.03 -6.55 5.97
CA PRO A 272 22.19 -7.28 6.44
C PRO A 272 23.35 -6.30 6.56
N ALA A 273 23.97 -6.27 7.73
CA ALA A 273 25.17 -5.48 8.02
C ALA A 273 26.35 -5.90 7.12
#